data_AF-A0A0D9AWD9-F1
#
_entry.id   AF-A0A0D9AWD9-F1
#
_cell.length_a   1.000
_cell.length_b   1.000
_cell.length_c   1.000
_cell.angle_alpha   90.00
_cell.angle_beta   90.00
_cell.angle_gamma   90.00
#
_symmetry.space_group_name_H-M   'P 1'
#
loop_
_entity.id
_entity.type
_entity.pdbx_description
1 polymer ?
#
loop_
_entity_poly.entity_id
_entity_poly.type
_entity_poly.pdbx_seq_one_letter_code
_entity_poly.pdbx_strand_id
1 'polypeptide(L)'
;MGLFFKHFLGEQAQLDVALAGLEKTARETTDLYLVDAGNSQTEQLSALLDRLDEQTPVALVNIAPEQAEHLVDKHPGIRGVFYSHATREHLLDGIQVLLDGGDWLPRVLTERLLGQWRRMRQLAGSKPSLTLREREILSLAGKGLSNAEIAEQLCLSPHTIKSHIHNLLRKIGASNRAEAAFLLRGRLDWSESCHA
;
A
#
# COMPACT_ATOMS: atom_id res chain seq x y z
N MET A 1 -26.92 12.82 -1.18
CA MET A 1 -26.46 11.66 -0.38
C MET A 1 -25.68 12.08 0.87
N GLY A 2 -24.64 12.91 0.76
CA GLY A 2 -23.81 13.28 1.94
C GLY A 2 -24.54 13.89 3.14
N LEU A 3 -25.59 14.70 2.95
CA LEU A 3 -26.36 15.29 4.07
C LEU A 3 -27.12 14.25 4.90
N PHE A 4 -27.67 13.22 4.26
CA PHE A 4 -28.38 12.13 4.94
C PHE A 4 -27.41 11.22 5.70
N PHE A 5 -26.24 10.99 5.11
CA PHE A 5 -25.15 10.22 5.71
C PHE A 5 -24.54 10.93 6.93
N LYS A 6 -24.32 12.26 6.83
CA LYS A 6 -23.89 13.10 7.95
C LYS A 6 -24.88 13.05 9.11
N HIS A 7 -26.17 13.20 8.83
CA HIS A 7 -27.22 13.18 9.85
C HIS A 7 -27.31 11.82 10.53
N PHE A 8 -27.24 10.74 9.76
CA PHE A 8 -27.21 9.37 10.28
C PHE A 8 -26.03 9.15 11.26
N LEU A 9 -24.81 9.52 10.88
CA LEU A 9 -23.64 9.36 11.73
C LEU A 9 -23.68 10.29 12.96
N GLY A 10 -24.15 11.52 12.81
CA GLY A 10 -24.25 12.48 13.91
C GLY A 10 -25.27 12.06 14.97
N GLU A 11 -26.46 11.61 14.56
CA GLU A 11 -27.53 11.25 15.51
C GLU A 11 -27.34 9.87 16.16
N GLN A 12 -26.89 8.87 15.40
CA GLN A 12 -26.84 7.49 15.88
C GLN A 12 -25.51 7.15 16.57
N ALA A 13 -24.40 7.77 16.14
CA ALA A 13 -23.07 7.48 16.68
C ALA A 13 -22.52 8.59 17.59
N GLN A 14 -23.27 9.69 17.80
CA GLN A 14 -22.83 10.85 18.58
C GLN A 14 -21.48 11.43 18.10
N LEU A 15 -21.22 11.39 16.79
CA LEU A 15 -19.97 11.86 16.18
C LEU A 15 -20.10 13.33 15.72
N ASP A 16 -19.04 14.13 15.89
CA ASP A 16 -18.95 15.44 15.22
C ASP A 16 -18.54 15.25 13.76
N VAL A 17 -19.54 15.15 12.89
CA VAL A 17 -19.31 14.91 11.46
C VAL A 17 -19.28 16.23 10.71
N ALA A 18 -18.18 16.49 10.01
CA ALA A 18 -18.06 17.57 9.03
C ALA A 18 -18.10 16.99 7.61
N LEU A 19 -18.88 17.59 6.71
CA LEU A 19 -18.82 17.27 5.29
C LEU A 19 -17.78 18.17 4.62
N ALA A 20 -16.74 17.53 4.09
CA ALA A 20 -15.70 18.16 3.29
C ALA A 20 -15.93 17.83 1.81
N GLY A 21 -15.82 18.84 0.94
CA GLY A 21 -15.65 18.60 -0.48
C GLY A 21 -14.19 18.29 -0.81
N LEU A 22 -13.92 17.79 -2.01
CA LEU A 22 -12.56 17.46 -2.51
C LEU A 22 -11.55 18.63 -2.38
N GLU A 23 -12.04 19.87 -2.23
CA GLU A 23 -11.23 21.09 -2.21
C GLU A 23 -10.99 21.70 -0.81
N LYS A 24 -11.65 21.20 0.25
CA LYS A 24 -11.51 21.73 1.63
C LYS A 24 -11.39 20.59 2.63
N THR A 25 -10.18 20.33 3.11
CA THR A 25 -9.90 19.09 3.86
C THR A 25 -9.41 19.28 5.30
N ALA A 26 -9.27 20.50 5.83
CA ALA A 26 -8.66 20.67 7.15
C ALA A 26 -9.57 21.37 8.17
N ARG A 27 -9.95 20.62 9.21
CA ARG A 27 -10.05 21.11 10.59
C ARG A 27 -8.79 20.64 11.33
N GLU A 28 -8.31 21.42 12.30
CA GLU A 28 -7.03 21.19 13.00
C GLU A 28 -6.98 19.88 13.81
N THR A 29 -8.12 19.23 14.08
CA THR A 29 -8.19 17.90 14.72
C THR A 29 -9.22 17.02 14.01
N THR A 30 -8.78 16.07 13.19
CA THR A 30 -9.65 15.06 12.56
C THR A 30 -9.23 13.67 13.01
N ASP A 31 -10.15 12.92 13.62
CA ASP A 31 -9.86 11.59 14.18
C ASP A 31 -9.99 10.47 13.14
N LEU A 32 -10.83 10.67 12.11
CA LEU A 32 -11.10 9.68 11.06
C LEU A 32 -11.62 10.37 9.80
N TYR A 33 -11.04 10.04 8.64
CA TYR A 33 -11.59 10.43 7.34
C TYR A 33 -12.50 9.33 6.79
N LEU A 34 -13.76 9.67 6.50
CA LEU A 34 -14.68 8.79 5.76
C LEU A 34 -14.75 9.24 4.30
N VAL A 35 -14.27 8.41 3.39
CA VAL A 35 -14.21 8.71 1.95
C VAL A 35 -15.26 7.89 1.20
N ASP A 36 -16.27 8.55 0.65
CA ASP A 36 -17.28 7.91 -0.19
C ASP A 36 -16.74 7.62 -1.59
N ALA A 37 -16.54 6.35 -1.89
CA ALA A 37 -16.00 5.84 -3.14
C ALA A 37 -17.06 5.49 -4.18
N GLY A 38 -18.35 5.53 -3.83
CA GLY A 38 -19.41 4.90 -4.63
C GLY A 38 -19.60 5.44 -6.05
N ASN A 39 -19.12 6.65 -6.34
CA ASN A 39 -19.22 7.28 -7.67
C ASN A 39 -17.88 7.83 -8.18
N SER A 40 -16.76 7.36 -7.65
CA SER A 40 -15.44 7.90 -7.96
C SER A 40 -14.54 6.85 -8.62
N GLN A 41 -13.75 7.30 -9.60
CA GLN A 41 -12.75 6.45 -10.22
C GLN A 41 -11.57 6.24 -9.26
N THR A 42 -10.88 5.11 -9.39
CA THR A 42 -9.76 4.73 -8.51
C THR A 42 -8.65 5.79 -8.50
N GLU A 43 -8.38 6.41 -9.64
CA GLU A 43 -7.38 7.47 -9.80
C GLU A 43 -7.75 8.73 -9.02
N GLN A 44 -9.04 9.10 -9.04
CA GLN A 44 -9.54 10.27 -8.30
C GLN A 44 -9.48 10.02 -6.78
N LEU A 45 -9.81 8.81 -6.35
CA LEU A 45 -9.69 8.41 -4.96
C LEU A 45 -8.23 8.42 -4.51
N SER A 46 -7.33 7.85 -5.31
CA SER A 46 -5.89 7.89 -5.01
C SER A 46 -5.39 9.32 -4.86
N ALA A 47 -5.73 10.22 -5.80
CA ALA A 47 -5.30 11.61 -5.75
C ALA A 47 -5.89 12.39 -4.55
N LEU A 48 -7.06 12.00 -4.05
CA LEU A 48 -7.61 12.53 -2.81
C LEU A 48 -6.82 12.02 -1.60
N LEU A 49 -6.55 10.71 -1.55
CA LEU A 49 -5.82 10.09 -0.45
C LEU A 49 -4.40 10.67 -0.31
N ASP A 50 -3.73 10.94 -1.43
CA ASP A 50 -2.42 11.61 -1.48
C ASP A 50 -2.41 13.02 -0.84
N ARG A 51 -3.58 13.63 -0.62
CA ARG A 51 -3.74 14.97 -0.04
C ARG A 51 -4.19 14.96 1.41
N LEU A 52 -4.53 13.79 1.96
CA LEU A 52 -4.90 13.64 3.36
C LEU A 52 -3.65 13.57 4.23
N ASP A 53 -3.80 13.93 5.50
CA ASP A 53 -2.72 13.74 6.48
C ASP A 53 -2.46 12.24 6.72
N GLU A 54 -1.19 11.85 6.75
CA GLU A 54 -0.79 10.44 6.90
C GLU A 54 -1.05 9.87 8.31
N GLN A 55 -1.25 10.72 9.32
CA GLN A 55 -1.44 10.29 10.71
C GLN A 55 -2.90 9.98 11.02
N THR A 56 -3.84 10.62 10.32
CA THR A 56 -5.27 10.37 10.50
C THR A 56 -5.70 9.12 9.72
N PRO A 57 -6.35 8.13 10.35
CA PRO A 57 -6.84 6.95 9.66
C PRO A 57 -7.91 7.31 8.62
N VAL A 58 -7.96 6.51 7.55
CA VAL A 58 -8.94 6.64 6.47
C VAL A 58 -9.81 5.39 6.41
N ALA A 59 -11.12 5.59 6.23
CA ALA A 59 -12.04 4.54 5.86
C ALA A 59 -12.72 4.83 4.52
N LEU A 60 -12.70 3.83 3.64
CA LEU A 60 -13.38 3.87 2.35
C LEU A 60 -14.78 3.31 2.51
N VAL A 61 -15.80 4.07 2.11
CA VAL A 61 -17.20 3.64 2.14
C VAL A 61 -17.77 3.53 0.74
N ASN A 62 -18.74 2.64 0.55
CA ASN A 62 -19.36 2.34 -0.75
C ASN A 62 -18.40 1.88 -1.84
N ILE A 63 -17.25 1.31 -1.47
CA ILE A 63 -16.21 0.94 -2.44
C ILE A 63 -16.46 -0.45 -3.07
N ALA A 64 -16.07 -0.62 -4.34
CA ALA A 64 -16.05 -1.94 -4.97
C ALA A 64 -14.81 -2.76 -4.52
N PRO A 65 -14.90 -4.10 -4.40
CA PRO A 65 -13.80 -4.94 -3.94
C PRO A 65 -12.49 -4.72 -4.71
N GLU A 66 -12.54 -4.66 -6.04
CA GLU A 66 -11.37 -4.54 -6.90
C GLU A 66 -10.66 -3.18 -6.71
N GLN A 67 -11.44 -2.12 -6.48
CA GLN A 67 -10.89 -0.80 -6.20
C GLN A 67 -10.25 -0.74 -4.81
N ALA A 68 -10.88 -1.35 -3.81
CA ALA A 68 -10.35 -1.42 -2.45
C ALA A 68 -9.00 -2.14 -2.42
N GLU A 69 -8.89 -3.28 -3.13
CA GLU A 69 -7.64 -4.02 -3.24
C GLU A 69 -6.49 -3.17 -3.77
N HIS A 70 -6.75 -2.34 -4.79
CA HIS A 70 -5.75 -1.48 -5.41
C HIS A 70 -5.33 -0.30 -4.52
N LEU A 71 -6.29 0.32 -3.83
CA LEU A 71 -6.02 1.50 -3.00
C LEU A 71 -5.30 1.12 -1.71
N VAL A 72 -5.68 0.02 -1.07
CA VAL A 72 -5.08 -0.43 0.19
C VAL A 72 -3.61 -0.81 0.03
N ASP A 73 -3.21 -1.35 -1.14
CA ASP A 73 -1.80 -1.66 -1.42
C ASP A 73 -0.93 -0.40 -1.56
N LYS A 74 -1.53 0.74 -1.92
CA LYS A 74 -0.82 2.00 -2.17
C LYS A 74 -0.87 2.97 -0.99
N HIS A 75 -1.94 2.91 -0.20
CA HIS A 75 -2.26 3.90 0.83
C HIS A 75 -2.37 3.21 2.20
N PRO A 76 -1.25 3.11 2.96
CA PRO A 76 -1.24 2.43 4.25
C PRO A 76 -2.08 3.12 5.33
N GLY A 77 -2.49 4.39 5.12
CA GLY A 77 -3.43 5.10 5.99
C GLY A 77 -4.87 4.58 5.91
N ILE A 78 -5.20 3.74 4.93
CA ILE A 78 -6.52 3.10 4.87
C ILE A 78 -6.58 2.00 5.93
N ARG A 79 -7.34 2.26 6.99
CA ARG A 79 -7.59 1.32 8.09
C ARG A 79 -9.00 0.73 8.04
N GLY A 80 -9.91 1.34 7.29
CA GLY A 80 -11.30 0.91 7.15
C GLY A 80 -11.73 0.70 5.69
N VAL A 81 -12.43 -0.41 5.42
CA VAL A 81 -13.04 -0.68 4.10
C VAL A 81 -14.46 -1.20 4.29
N PHE A 82 -15.42 -0.47 3.71
CA PHE A 82 -16.83 -0.81 3.69
C PHE A 82 -17.34 -0.88 2.26
N TYR A 83 -17.72 -2.09 1.83
CA TYR A 83 -18.24 -2.29 0.48
C TYR A 83 -19.62 -1.66 0.27
N SER A 84 -19.98 -1.46 -0.99
CA SER A 84 -21.27 -0.89 -1.43
C SER A 84 -22.53 -1.56 -0.87
N HIS A 85 -22.42 -2.78 -0.36
CA HIS A 85 -23.53 -3.56 0.23
C HIS A 85 -23.42 -3.70 1.76
N ALA A 86 -22.52 -2.97 2.42
CA ALA A 86 -22.40 -3.00 3.87
C ALA A 86 -23.69 -2.51 4.54
N THR A 87 -24.14 -3.20 5.57
CA THR A 87 -25.29 -2.74 6.35
C THR A 87 -24.92 -1.53 7.20
N ARG A 88 -25.93 -0.79 7.63
CA ARG A 88 -25.73 0.39 8.49
C ARG A 88 -25.10 0.01 9.83
N GLU A 89 -25.56 -1.06 10.46
CA GLU A 89 -24.98 -1.54 11.73
C GLU A 89 -23.50 -1.90 11.54
N HIS A 90 -23.17 -2.60 10.46
CA HIS A 90 -21.81 -3.01 10.15
C HIS A 90 -20.88 -1.80 9.92
N LEU A 91 -21.40 -0.73 9.31
CA LEU A 91 -20.67 0.53 9.17
C LEU A 91 -20.42 1.20 10.53
N LEU A 92 -21.43 1.27 11.40
CA LEU A 92 -21.31 1.90 12.72
C LEU A 92 -20.34 1.14 13.62
N ASP A 93 -20.46 -0.19 13.68
CA ASP A 93 -19.56 -1.04 14.44
C ASP A 93 -18.11 -0.86 13.97
N GLY A 94 -17.90 -0.83 12.65
CA GLY A 94 -16.58 -0.62 12.09
C GLY A 94 -16.01 0.77 12.34
N ILE A 95 -16.83 1.82 12.30
CA ILE A 95 -16.40 3.17 12.66
C ILE A 95 -15.94 3.22 14.12
N GLN A 96 -16.66 2.58 15.04
CA GLN A 96 -16.26 2.53 16.44
C GLN A 96 -14.91 1.84 16.61
N VAL A 97 -14.70 0.69 15.96
CA VAL A 97 -13.41 -0.02 15.97
C VAL A 97 -12.27 0.87 15.46
N LEU A 98 -12.50 1.65 14.41
CA LEU A 98 -11.50 2.55 13.83
C LEU A 98 -11.12 3.70 14.78
N LEU A 99 -12.12 4.27 15.47
CA LEU A 99 -11.93 5.32 16.47
C LEU A 99 -11.20 4.79 17.71
N ASP A 100 -11.41 3.54 18.07
CA ASP A 100 -10.68 2.85 19.14
C ASP A 100 -9.25 2.44 18.73
N GLY A 101 -8.84 2.77 17.50
CA GLY A 101 -7.49 2.54 16.97
C GLY A 101 -7.28 1.18 16.30
N GLY A 102 -8.35 0.40 16.11
CA GLY A 102 -8.32 -0.85 15.36
C GLY A 102 -8.47 -0.66 13.84
N ASP A 103 -8.40 -1.77 13.12
CA ASP A 103 -8.62 -1.84 11.66
C ASP A 103 -9.94 -2.57 11.37
N TRP A 104 -10.67 -2.10 10.37
CA TRP A 104 -11.89 -2.74 9.88
C TRP A 104 -11.75 -3.10 8.40
N LEU A 105 -11.26 -4.30 8.14
CA LEU A 105 -11.02 -4.79 6.77
C LEU A 105 -11.88 -6.03 6.48
N PRO A 106 -12.58 -6.07 5.32
CA PRO A 106 -13.31 -7.25 4.90
C PRO A 106 -12.41 -8.48 4.87
N ARG A 107 -12.92 -9.61 5.36
CA ARG A 107 -12.14 -10.85 5.53
C ARG A 107 -11.35 -11.25 4.27
N VAL A 108 -11.96 -11.15 3.09
CA VAL A 108 -11.31 -11.47 1.81
C VAL A 108 -10.07 -10.61 1.57
N LEU A 109 -10.18 -9.31 1.85
CA LEU A 109 -9.06 -8.37 1.72
C LEU A 109 -7.97 -8.68 2.75
N THR A 110 -8.35 -8.94 4.00
CA THR A 110 -7.41 -9.31 5.08
C THR A 110 -6.66 -10.60 4.75
N GLU A 111 -7.34 -11.63 4.24
CA GLU A 111 -6.71 -12.88 3.81
C GLU A 111 -5.71 -12.68 2.66
N ARG A 112 -6.05 -11.80 1.70
CA ARG A 112 -5.15 -11.41 0.59
C ARG A 112 -3.88 -10.74 1.13
N LEU A 113 -4.04 -9.72 1.99
CA LEU A 113 -2.93 -8.98 2.59
C LEU A 113 -2.03 -9.87 3.44
N LEU A 114 -2.62 -10.72 4.29
CA LEU A 114 -1.87 -11.72 5.07
C LEU A 114 -1.13 -12.71 4.17
N GLY A 115 -1.75 -13.15 3.07
CA GLY A 115 -1.12 -14.02 2.09
C GLY A 115 0.10 -13.37 1.44
N GLN A 116 -0.01 -12.09 1.04
CA GLN A 116 1.10 -11.31 0.49
C GLN A 116 2.23 -11.12 1.51
N TRP A 117 1.88 -10.72 2.74
CA TRP A 117 2.85 -10.55 3.82
C TRP A 117 3.59 -11.86 4.15
N ARG A 118 2.87 -13.00 4.21
CA ARG A 118 3.48 -14.32 4.41
C ARG A 118 4.46 -14.68 3.28
N ARG A 119 4.09 -14.43 2.01
CA ARG A 119 4.98 -14.64 0.86
C ARG A 119 6.23 -13.76 0.95
N MET A 120 6.06 -12.47 1.23
CA MET A 120 7.17 -11.54 1.43
C MET A 120 8.08 -11.99 2.58
N ARG A 121 7.51 -12.43 3.70
CA ARG A 121 8.27 -12.92 4.86
C ARG A 121 8.99 -14.22 4.56
N GLN A 122 8.44 -15.12 3.75
CA GLN A 122 9.16 -16.31 3.28
C GLN A 122 10.34 -15.94 2.34
N LEU A 123 10.15 -14.95 1.47
CA LEU A 123 11.20 -14.39 0.60
C LEU A 123 12.23 -13.52 1.34
N ALA A 124 11.90 -13.03 2.54
CA ALA A 124 12.79 -12.25 3.40
C ALA A 124 13.55 -13.13 4.39
N GLY A 125 12.90 -14.16 4.94
CA GLY A 125 13.49 -15.15 5.86
C GLY A 125 14.43 -16.13 5.16
N SER A 126 14.22 -16.36 3.86
CA SER A 126 15.31 -16.79 2.98
C SER A 126 16.05 -15.53 2.55
N LYS A 127 17.24 -15.22 3.09
CA LYS A 127 18.17 -14.38 2.32
C LYS A 127 18.31 -15.12 0.98
N PRO A 128 17.84 -14.57 -0.17
CA PRO A 128 18.09 -15.26 -1.42
C PRO A 128 19.60 -15.40 -1.47
N SER A 129 20.09 -16.64 -1.55
CA SER A 129 21.52 -16.91 -1.67
C SER A 129 21.95 -16.45 -3.05
N LEU A 130 22.05 -15.13 -3.21
CA LEU A 130 22.46 -14.50 -4.45
C LEU A 130 23.91 -14.89 -4.66
N THR A 131 24.20 -15.38 -5.86
CA THR A 131 25.58 -15.57 -6.28
C THR A 131 26.30 -14.22 -6.26
N LEU A 132 27.63 -14.24 -6.20
CA LEU A 132 28.44 -13.00 -6.24
C LEU A 132 28.03 -12.12 -7.43
N ARG A 133 27.81 -12.75 -8.59
CA ARG A 133 27.40 -12.07 -9.82
C ARG A 133 25.99 -11.48 -9.75
N GLU A 134 25.05 -12.20 -9.15
CA GLU A 134 23.69 -11.69 -8.91
C GLU A 134 23.70 -10.46 -8.00
N ARG A 135 24.55 -10.44 -6.98
CA ARG A 135 24.73 -9.26 -6.10
C ARG A 135 25.31 -8.05 -6.84
N GLU A 136 26.32 -8.27 -7.67
CA GLU A 136 26.93 -7.22 -8.49
C GLU A 136 25.89 -6.58 -9.42
N ILE A 137 25.15 -7.41 -10.17
CA ILE A 137 24.11 -6.97 -11.10
C ILE A 137 23.00 -6.22 -10.35
N LEU A 138 22.56 -6.73 -9.20
CA LEU A 138 21.53 -6.10 -8.38
C LEU A 138 22.00 -4.72 -7.85
N SER A 139 23.25 -4.60 -7.41
CA SER A 139 23.83 -3.33 -6.95
C SER A 139 23.87 -2.28 -8.06
N LEU A 140 24.33 -2.66 -9.25
CA LEU A 140 24.38 -1.75 -10.40
C LEU A 140 22.98 -1.37 -10.90
N ALA A 141 22.05 -2.33 -10.95
CA ALA A 141 20.66 -2.05 -11.30
C ALA A 141 19.98 -1.12 -10.28
N GLY A 142 20.29 -1.27 -8.98
CA GLY A 142 19.81 -0.40 -7.91
C GLY A 142 20.30 1.04 -8.02
N LYS A 143 21.48 1.26 -8.63
CA LYS A 143 22.01 2.59 -8.98
C LYS A 143 21.36 3.22 -10.21
N GLY A 144 20.40 2.54 -10.83
CA GLY A 144 19.65 3.06 -11.98
C GLY A 144 20.22 2.71 -13.35
N LEU A 145 21.37 2.02 -13.42
CA LEU A 145 22.01 1.68 -14.69
C LEU A 145 21.10 0.79 -15.57
N SER A 146 21.18 1.01 -16.87
CA SER A 146 20.56 0.21 -17.92
C SER A 146 21.30 -1.13 -18.12
N ASN A 147 20.64 -2.10 -18.75
CA ASN A 147 21.26 -3.39 -19.03
C ASN A 147 22.51 -3.28 -19.91
N ALA A 148 22.59 -2.25 -20.76
CA ALA A 148 23.76 -1.99 -21.60
C ALA A 148 24.93 -1.46 -20.77
N GLU A 149 24.68 -0.51 -19.87
CA GLU A 149 25.72 0.04 -18.97
C GLU A 149 26.21 -1.01 -17.97
N ILE A 150 25.31 -1.85 -17.45
CA ILE A 150 25.67 -2.98 -16.58
C ILE A 150 26.51 -3.99 -17.39
N ALA A 151 26.14 -4.28 -18.63
CA ALA A 151 26.87 -5.19 -19.49
C ALA A 151 28.29 -4.71 -19.77
N GLU A 152 28.46 -3.42 -20.03
CA GLU A 152 29.76 -2.78 -20.24
C GLU A 152 30.64 -2.86 -18.99
N GLN A 153 30.13 -2.45 -17.82
CA GLN A 153 30.87 -2.51 -16.55
C GLN A 153 31.29 -3.92 -16.14
N LEU A 154 30.46 -4.90 -16.48
CA LEU A 154 30.67 -6.29 -16.11
C LEU A 154 31.36 -7.11 -17.21
N CYS A 155 31.70 -6.49 -18.35
CA CYS A 155 32.25 -7.13 -19.55
C CYS A 155 31.42 -8.34 -20.03
N LEU A 156 30.09 -8.19 -20.05
CA LEU A 156 29.13 -9.22 -20.50
C LEU A 156 28.30 -8.71 -21.68
N SER A 157 27.55 -9.60 -22.33
CA SER A 157 26.57 -9.17 -23.34
C SER A 157 25.28 -8.64 -22.67
N PRO A 158 24.60 -7.64 -23.26
CA PRO A 158 23.30 -7.15 -22.76
C PRO A 158 22.24 -8.26 -22.65
N HIS A 159 22.32 -9.26 -23.54
CA HIS A 159 21.45 -10.44 -23.49
C HIS A 159 21.67 -11.27 -22.21
N THR A 160 22.93 -11.46 -21.82
CA THR A 160 23.30 -12.19 -20.59
C THR A 160 22.79 -11.45 -19.35
N ILE A 161 22.93 -10.11 -19.32
CA ILE A 161 22.39 -9.28 -18.24
C ILE A 161 20.87 -9.38 -18.16
N LYS A 162 20.14 -9.37 -19.29
CA LYS A 162 18.69 -9.55 -19.30
C LYS A 162 18.27 -10.88 -18.66
N SER A 163 18.98 -11.96 -18.98
CA SER A 163 18.73 -13.29 -18.39
C SER A 163 19.06 -13.33 -16.90
N HIS A 164 20.17 -12.73 -16.46
CA HIS A 164 20.49 -12.61 -15.04
C HIS A 164 19.45 -11.80 -14.27
N ILE A 165 19.02 -10.65 -14.79
CA ILE A 165 17.98 -9.82 -14.16
C ILE A 165 16.67 -10.59 -14.06
N HIS A 166 16.25 -11.29 -15.11
CA HIS A 166 15.04 -12.11 -15.06
C HIS A 166 15.09 -13.18 -13.95
N ASN A 167 16.20 -13.92 -13.86
CA ASN A 167 16.37 -14.93 -12.81
C ASN A 167 16.47 -14.31 -11.41
N LEU A 168 17.15 -13.17 -11.30
CA LEU A 168 17.31 -12.40 -10.07
C LEU A 168 15.95 -11.90 -9.56
N LEU A 169 15.14 -11.26 -10.42
CA LEU A 169 13.80 -10.79 -10.10
C LEU A 169 12.92 -11.93 -9.58
N ARG A 170 12.92 -13.07 -10.26
CA ARG A 170 12.21 -14.28 -9.81
C ARG A 170 12.72 -14.76 -8.44
N LYS A 171 14.03 -14.71 -8.20
CA LYS A 171 14.67 -15.18 -6.97
C LYS A 171 14.44 -14.26 -5.76
N ILE A 172 14.31 -12.96 -5.98
CA ILE A 172 14.00 -11.98 -4.92
C ILE A 172 12.48 -11.72 -4.78
N GLY A 173 11.67 -12.34 -5.65
CA GLY A 173 10.21 -12.20 -5.67
C GLY A 173 9.72 -10.84 -6.16
N ALA A 174 10.51 -10.14 -6.98
CA ALA A 174 10.12 -8.88 -7.59
C ALA A 174 9.56 -9.11 -9.00
N SER A 175 8.47 -8.42 -9.32
CA SER A 175 7.81 -8.48 -10.63
C SER A 175 8.45 -7.54 -11.64
N ASN A 176 9.11 -6.46 -11.20
CA ASN A 176 9.79 -5.50 -12.07
C ASN A 176 11.00 -4.82 -11.40
N ARG A 177 11.78 -4.06 -12.20
CA ARG A 177 13.00 -3.38 -11.72
C ARG A 177 12.74 -2.33 -10.64
N ALA A 178 11.58 -1.67 -10.67
CA ALA A 178 11.24 -0.62 -9.70
C ALA A 178 10.95 -1.25 -8.33
N GLU A 179 10.22 -2.37 -8.32
CA GLU A 179 9.97 -3.19 -7.15
C GLU A 179 11.27 -3.77 -6.58
N ALA A 180 12.18 -4.24 -7.43
CA ALA A 180 13.51 -4.68 -6.99
C ALA A 180 14.33 -3.55 -6.34
N ALA A 181 14.27 -2.33 -6.88
CA ALA A 181 14.95 -1.16 -6.32
C ALA A 181 14.33 -0.71 -4.98
N PHE A 182 13.02 -0.85 -4.81
CA PHE A 182 12.33 -0.63 -3.53
C PHE A 182 12.76 -1.66 -2.48
N LEU A 183 12.77 -2.95 -2.84
CA LEU A 183 13.20 -4.04 -1.97
C LEU A 183 14.68 -3.93 -1.55
N LEU A 184 15.53 -3.31 -2.38
CA LEU A 184 16.92 -3.00 -2.04
C LEU A 184 17.04 -1.90 -0.99
N ARG A 185 16.29 -0.81 -1.14
CA ARG A 185 16.30 0.30 -0.18
C ARG A 185 15.90 -0.15 1.21
N GLY A 186 14.84 -0.96 1.33
CA GLY A 186 14.44 -1.53 2.62
C GLY A 186 15.39 -2.59 3.21
N ARG A 187 16.40 -3.07 2.45
CA ARG A 187 17.39 -4.06 2.93
C ARG A 187 18.76 -3.47 3.26
N LEU A 188 19.12 -2.29 2.76
CA LEU A 188 20.40 -1.63 3.08
C LEU A 188 20.44 -1.11 4.52
N ASP A 189 19.29 -0.83 5.13
CA ASP A 189 19.18 -0.44 6.54
C ASP A 189 19.56 -1.58 7.52
N TRP A 190 19.64 -2.83 7.05
CA TRP A 190 20.04 -3.98 7.88
C TRP A 190 21.56 -4.22 7.95
N SER A 191 22.37 -3.59 7.09
CA SER A 191 23.83 -3.79 7.14
C SER A 191 24.55 -2.91 8.17
N GLU A 192 23.96 -1.80 8.62
CA GLU A 192 24.59 -0.94 9.63
C GLU A 192 24.28 -1.36 11.08
N SER A 193 23.23 -2.16 11.32
CA SER A 193 22.83 -2.58 12.68
C SER A 193 23.47 -3.88 13.18
N CYS A 194 24.35 -4.54 12.41
CA CYS A 194 25.00 -5.81 12.82
C CYS A 194 26.51 -5.72 13.06
N HIS A 195 27.08 -4.51 13.16
CA HIS A 195 28.49 -4.31 13.52
C HIS A 195 28.71 -3.26 14.63
N ALA A 196 27.86 -3.26 15.66
CA ALA A 196 28.16 -2.63 16.94
C ALA A 196 28.09 -3.66 18.07
#